data_AF-A0A809X5R8-F1
#
_entry.id   AF-A0A809X5R8-F1
#
_cell.length_a   1.000
_cell.length_b   1.000
_cell.length_c   1.000
_cell.angle_alpha   90.00
_cell.angle_beta   90.00
_cell.angle_gamma   90.00
#
_symmetry.space_group_name_H-M   'P 1'
#
loop_
_entity.id
_entity.type
_entity.pdbx_description
1 polymer ?
#
loop_
_entity_poly.entity_id
_entity_poly.type
_entity_poly.pdbx_seq_one_letter_code
_entity_poly.pdbx_strand_id
1 'polypeptide(L)'
;MSAPAPGDRVAYAAAFLKNTGQFTGSGPQRRGTFVKIWESNPDFGRVKWDDFEANAPPLALHWGEDYVADAREHGQLVHIKNIAKVGSARFALTCAGA
;
A
#
# COMPACT_ATOMS: atom_id res chain seq x y z
N MET A 1 11.16 -7.21 12.43
CA MET A 1 10.54 -7.57 11.13
C MET A 1 11.07 -6.59 10.10
N SER A 2 11.55 -7.06 8.95
CA SER A 2 12.13 -6.17 7.93
C SER A 2 11.03 -5.56 7.07
N ALA A 3 11.06 -4.24 6.89
CA ALA A 3 10.24 -3.56 5.89
C ALA A 3 10.55 -4.10 4.48
N PRO A 4 9.63 -3.98 3.51
CA PRO A 4 9.94 -4.25 2.10
C PRO A 4 11.16 -3.44 1.66
N ALA A 5 11.98 -4.01 0.78
CA ALA A 5 13.10 -3.29 0.20
C ALA A 5 12.64 -2.40 -0.97
N PRO A 6 13.32 -1.28 -1.27
CA PRO A 6 13.09 -0.52 -2.50
C PRO A 6 13.07 -1.43 -3.74
N GLY A 7 12.05 -1.27 -4.58
CA GLY A 7 11.83 -2.11 -5.77
C GLY A 7 10.96 -3.36 -5.53
N ASP A 8 10.70 -3.74 -4.27
CA ASP A 8 9.81 -4.86 -3.97
C ASP A 8 8.38 -4.58 -4.46
N ARG A 9 7.78 -5.61 -5.08
CA ARG A 9 6.34 -5.59 -5.40
C ARG A 9 5.54 -5.83 -4.13
N VAL A 10 4.60 -4.94 -3.86
CA VAL A 10 3.79 -4.94 -2.63
C VAL A 10 2.29 -4.90 -2.94
N ALA A 11 1.52 -5.34 -1.96
CA ALA A 11 0.07 -5.26 -1.89
C ALA A 11 -0.34 -4.91 -0.45
N TYR A 12 -1.63 -4.69 -0.19
CA TYR A 12 -2.11 -4.64 1.18
C TYR A 12 -1.92 -5.99 1.89
N ALA A 13 -1.48 -5.93 3.14
CA ALA A 13 -1.25 -7.11 3.97
C ALA A 13 -2.58 -7.78 4.34
N ALA A 14 -2.57 -9.10 4.44
CA ALA A 14 -3.74 -9.89 4.82
C ALA A 14 -4.40 -9.42 6.12
N ALA A 15 -3.60 -9.07 7.14
CA ALA A 15 -4.09 -8.56 8.42
C ALA A 15 -4.86 -7.23 8.27
N PHE A 16 -4.40 -6.35 7.37
CA PHE A 16 -5.07 -5.08 7.11
C PHE A 16 -6.42 -5.32 6.41
N LEU A 17 -6.44 -6.14 5.37
CA LEU A 17 -7.66 -6.49 4.63
C LEU A 17 -8.69 -7.20 5.53
N LYS A 18 -8.25 -8.08 6.43
CA LYS A 18 -9.10 -8.71 7.46
C LYS A 18 -9.73 -7.67 8.38
N ASN A 19 -8.93 -6.72 8.86
CA ASN A 19 -9.39 -5.68 9.80
C ASN A 19 -10.40 -4.72 9.15
N THR A 20 -10.21 -4.37 7.88
CA THR A 20 -11.11 -3.45 7.16
C THR A 20 -12.31 -4.13 6.52
N GLY A 21 -12.40 -5.47 6.60
CA GLY A 21 -13.45 -6.25 5.92
C GLY A 21 -13.34 -6.21 4.39
N GLN A 22 -12.21 -5.74 3.84
CA GLN A 22 -12.00 -5.59 2.40
C GLN A 22 -11.56 -6.92 1.80
N PHE A 23 -12.48 -7.88 1.70
CA PHE A 23 -12.21 -9.19 1.10
C PHE A 23 -12.48 -9.24 -0.41
N THR A 24 -13.17 -8.22 -0.94
CA THR A 24 -13.58 -8.10 -2.34
C THR A 24 -13.31 -6.68 -2.86
N GLY A 25 -13.17 -6.51 -4.17
CA GLY A 25 -12.95 -5.20 -4.81
C GLY A 25 -11.48 -4.82 -4.98
N SER A 26 -11.21 -3.52 -5.13
CA SER A 26 -9.89 -3.00 -5.51
C SER A 26 -8.81 -3.17 -4.44
N GLY A 27 -9.16 -3.13 -3.14
CA GLY A 27 -8.20 -3.27 -2.03
C GLY A 27 -7.33 -4.53 -2.12
N PRO A 28 -7.89 -5.75 -2.07
CA PRO A 28 -7.13 -7.00 -2.22
C PRO A 28 -6.35 -7.15 -3.51
N GLN A 29 -6.81 -6.50 -4.58
CA GLN A 29 -6.23 -6.59 -5.91
C GLN A 29 -5.16 -5.52 -6.14
N ARG A 30 -5.11 -4.47 -5.32
CA ARG A 30 -4.18 -3.37 -5.47
C ARG A 30 -2.74 -3.85 -5.37
N ARG A 31 -1.93 -3.50 -6.37
CA ARG A 31 -0.51 -3.81 -6.46
C ARG A 31 0.28 -2.53 -6.68
N GLY A 32 1.51 -2.52 -6.19
CA GLY A 32 2.42 -1.40 -6.35
C GLY A 32 3.87 -1.79 -6.12
N THR A 33 4.76 -0.81 -6.28
CA THR A 33 6.18 -0.93 -6.00
C THR A 33 6.54 -0.10 -4.78
N PHE A 34 7.22 -0.72 -3.82
CA PHE A 34 7.77 -0.01 -2.67
C PHE A 34 8.97 0.85 -3.10
N VAL A 35 8.95 2.13 -2.74
CA VAL A 35 9.97 3.10 -3.16
C VAL A 35 11.01 3.28 -2.05
N LYS A 36 10.58 3.80 -0.90
CA LYS A 36 11.45 4.04 0.26
C LYS A 36 10.64 4.21 1.54
N ILE A 37 11.32 4.08 2.68
CA ILE A 37 10.79 4.51 3.98
C ILE A 37 10.71 6.04 3.99
N TRP A 38 9.68 6.59 4.62
CA TRP A 38 9.55 8.02 4.77
C TRP A 38 10.50 8.53 5.86
N GLU A 39 11.32 9.52 5.50
CA GLU A 39 12.40 10.01 6.36
C GLU A 39 11.89 10.65 7.66
N SER A 40 10.71 11.28 7.63
CA SER A 40 10.12 11.91 8.81
C SER A 40 9.49 10.91 9.79
N ASN A 41 9.08 9.73 9.32
CA ASN A 41 8.51 8.70 10.19
C ASN A 41 8.72 7.29 9.58
N PRO A 42 9.53 6.43 10.23
CA PRO A 42 9.86 5.10 9.71
C PRO A 42 8.69 4.11 9.69
N ASP A 43 7.57 4.44 10.34
CA ASP A 43 6.35 3.63 10.27
C ASP A 43 5.65 3.71 8.92
N PHE A 44 5.99 4.71 8.11
CA PHE A 44 5.43 4.95 6.80
C PHE A 44 6.44 4.71 5.69
N GLY A 45 5.93 4.24 4.56
CA GLY A 45 6.68 4.07 3.34
C GLY A 45 5.94 4.64 2.15
N ARG A 46 6.69 4.90 1.10
CA ARG A 46 6.20 5.41 -0.18
C ARG A 46 5.97 4.24 -1.12
N VAL A 47 4.78 4.14 -1.68
CA VAL A 47 4.38 3.08 -2.63
C VAL A 47 3.84 3.71 -3.90
N LYS A 48 4.38 3.33 -5.06
CA LYS A 48 3.77 3.64 -6.35
C LYS A 48 2.77 2.55 -6.69
N TRP A 49 1.48 2.86 -6.57
CA TRP A 49 0.40 1.94 -6.92
C TRP A 49 0.19 1.91 -8.43
N ASP A 50 -0.03 0.73 -8.99
CA ASP A 50 -0.22 0.56 -10.44
C ASP A 50 -1.51 1.23 -10.94
N ASP A 51 -2.51 1.34 -10.05
CA ASP A 51 -3.83 1.94 -10.31
C ASP A 51 -3.91 3.41 -9.85
N PHE A 52 -2.77 4.06 -9.56
CA PHE A 52 -2.76 5.38 -8.93
C PHE A 52 -3.57 6.41 -9.74
N GLU A 53 -3.39 6.47 -11.04
CA GLU A 53 -4.07 7.46 -11.89
C GLU A 53 -5.60 7.27 -11.92
N ALA A 54 -6.09 6.04 -11.83
CA ALA A 54 -7.53 5.77 -11.73
C ALA A 54 -8.10 6.25 -10.39
N ASN A 55 -7.28 6.29 -9.34
CA ASN A 55 -7.67 6.75 -8.01
C ASN A 55 -7.28 8.22 -7.75
N ALA A 56 -6.49 8.86 -8.60
CA ALA A 56 -6.02 10.23 -8.38
C ALA A 56 -7.19 11.24 -8.27
N PRO A 57 -8.25 11.21 -9.11
CA PRO A 57 -9.35 12.15 -8.97
C PRO A 57 -10.09 12.09 -7.61
N PRO A 58 -10.53 10.91 -7.10
CA PRO A 58 -11.13 10.87 -5.77
C PRO A 58 -10.13 11.19 -4.64
N LEU A 59 -8.83 10.92 -4.82
CA LEU A 59 -7.81 11.36 -3.84
C LEU A 59 -7.69 12.90 -3.81
N ALA A 60 -7.68 13.56 -4.96
CA ALA A 60 -7.61 15.03 -5.06
C ALA A 60 -8.81 15.70 -4.40
N LEU A 61 -10.02 15.15 -4.59
CA LEU A 61 -11.23 15.67 -3.96
C LEU A 61 -11.18 15.58 -2.42
N HIS A 62 -10.52 14.56 -1.86
CA HIS A 62 -10.52 14.32 -0.42
C HIS A 62 -9.31 14.92 0.31
N TRP A 63 -8.13 14.95 -0.33
CA TRP A 63 -6.87 15.38 0.27
C TRP A 63 -6.19 16.56 -0.44
N GLY A 64 -6.72 17.02 -1.58
CA GLY A 64 -6.20 18.13 -2.37
C GLY A 64 -5.23 17.71 -3.50
N GLU A 65 -5.05 18.60 -4.47
CA GLU A 65 -4.16 18.40 -5.63
C GLU A 65 -2.69 18.26 -5.22
N ASP A 66 -2.25 19.00 -4.21
CA ASP A 66 -0.87 18.95 -3.70
C ASP A 66 -0.52 17.55 -3.17
N TYR A 67 -1.47 16.89 -2.50
CA TYR A 67 -1.30 15.50 -2.05
C TYR A 67 -1.13 14.55 -3.24
N VAL A 68 -1.93 14.73 -4.29
CA VAL A 68 -1.85 13.89 -5.50
C VAL A 68 -0.54 14.12 -6.25
N ALA A 69 -0.07 15.36 -6.35
CA ALA A 69 1.21 15.70 -6.97
C ALA A 69 2.38 15.02 -6.23
N ASP A 70 2.45 15.17 -4.90
CA ASP A 70 3.46 14.52 -4.05
C ASP A 70 3.40 12.99 -4.16
N ALA A 71 2.19 12.41 -4.12
CA ALA A 71 2.00 10.98 -4.24
C ALA A 71 2.37 10.44 -5.63
N ARG A 72 2.16 11.22 -6.70
CA ARG A 72 2.54 10.87 -8.07
C ARG A 72 4.06 10.86 -8.24
N GLU A 73 4.73 11.89 -7.71
CA GLU A 73 6.17 12.03 -7.81
C GLU A 73 6.91 10.98 -6.98
N HIS A 74 6.55 10.88 -5.70
CA HIS A 74 7.31 10.12 -4.70
C HIS A 74 6.67 8.78 -4.32
N GLY A 75 5.42 8.54 -4.69
CA GLY A 75 4.61 7.41 -4.23
C GLY A 75 3.64 7.81 -3.11
N GLN A 76 2.51 7.12 -3.00
CA GLN A 76 1.54 7.35 -1.94
C GLN A 76 2.15 6.94 -0.59
N LEU A 77 1.96 7.77 0.44
CA LEU A 77 2.38 7.46 1.80
C LEU A 77 1.44 6.43 2.43
N VAL A 78 2.00 5.30 2.89
CA VAL A 78 1.23 4.19 3.46
C VAL A 78 1.96 3.66 4.69
N HIS A 79 1.22 3.31 5.74
CA HIS A 79 1.81 2.69 6.92
C HIS A 79 2.37 1.30 6.54
N ILE A 80 3.66 1.06 6.80
CA ILE A 80 4.38 -0.14 6.35
C ILE A 80 3.73 -1.42 6.89
N LYS A 81 3.11 -1.36 8.08
CA LYS A 81 2.41 -2.52 8.65
C LYS A 81 1.21 -2.98 7.80
N ASN A 82 0.60 -2.07 7.04
CA ASN A 82 -0.58 -2.32 6.21
C ASN A 82 -0.24 -2.92 4.85
N ILE A 83 1.03 -2.97 4.48
CA ILE A 83 1.49 -3.54 3.21
C ILE A 83 2.34 -4.79 3.43
N ALA A 84 2.41 -5.63 2.41
CA ALA A 84 3.21 -6.84 2.40
C ALA A 84 3.85 -7.04 1.02
N LYS A 85 5.06 -7.57 0.99
CA LYS A 85 5.68 -8.04 -0.25
C LYS A 85 4.83 -9.14 -0.87
N VAL A 86 4.54 -9.04 -2.16
CA VAL A 86 3.80 -10.07 -2.91
C VAL A 86 4.55 -11.39 -2.83
N GLY A 87 3.84 -12.49 -2.55
CA GLY A 87 4.44 -13.80 -2.32
C GLY A 87 5.01 -14.03 -0.92
N SER A 88 5.01 -13.03 -0.03
CA SER A 88 5.36 -13.23 1.38
C SER A 88 4.21 -13.84 2.19
N ALA A 89 4.53 -14.47 3.32
CA ALA A 89 3.52 -14.99 4.25
C ALA A 89 2.53 -13.92 4.78
N ARG A 90 2.94 -12.64 4.81
CA ARG A 90 2.08 -11.50 5.20
C ARG A 90 1.09 -11.10 4.11
N PHE A 91 1.39 -11.42 2.86
CA PHE A 91 0.50 -11.19 1.74
C PHE A 91 -0.56 -12.27 1.65
N ALA A 92 -0.18 -13.52 1.89
CA ALA A 92 -1.15 -14.61 1.96
C ALA A 92 -2.20 -14.27 3.02
N LEU A 93 -3.48 -14.25 2.62
CA LEU A 93 -4.57 -14.46 3.54
C LEU A 93 -4.34 -15.85 4.11
N THR A 94 -3.58 -15.94 5.20
CA THR A 94 -3.56 -17.17 5.97
C THR A 94 -5.01 -17.40 6.36
N CYS A 95 -5.66 -18.34 5.68
CA CYS A 95 -6.76 -19.07 6.31
C CYS A 95 -6.13 -19.57 7.60
N ALA A 96 -6.42 -18.91 8.73
CA ALA A 96 -6.18 -19.55 10.00
C ALA A 96 -6.96 -20.87 9.90
N GLY A 97 -6.25 -21.98 10.04
CA GLY A 97 -6.78 -23.31 9.78
C GLY A 97 -8.09 -23.57 10.54
N ALA A 98 -8.85 -24.48 9.94
CA ALA A 98 -9.84 -25.38 10.50
C ALA A 98 -9.94 -25.43 12.04
#